data_AF-A0AA50E102-F1
#
_entry.id   AF-A0AA50E102-F1
#
_cell.length_a   1.000
_cell.length_b   1.000
_cell.length_c   1.000
_cell.angle_alpha   90.00
_cell.angle_beta   90.00
_cell.angle_gamma   90.00
#
_symmetry.space_group_name_H-M   'P 1'
#
loop_
_entity.id
_entity.type
_entity.pdbx_description
1 polymer ?
#
loop_
_entity_poly.entity_id
_entity_poly.type
_entity_poly.pdbx_seq_one_letter_code
_entity_poly.pdbx_strand_id
1 'polypeptide(L)'
;MMERFSPTPALWKKLSLFDRTVGAIAIIVVALIAVVLLRGNQSPLTVTQYSWRNTNIGAQTQALTMTFNHPINLRAMESGLTINPPLAGKSSWQGRSWFYTLTEIPRYGTNYQLTLPLPSLVRGQKERQDFTSVIASRARALVYIGVNEEERGRLILYNITDPQQPQKIILTPRDLTVRQFQIYPQGDRLVFTATDPTRRGGQQNIFTVTTGINNLNTQTKVLPGKLERLWEDQDYDNQRIALAANGSMLVIARENAQNPADSGLWVAPSGENPRPLGIRAEKFIVGPNGNFLAVGQEGEWV
;
A
#
# COMPACT_ATOMS: atom_id res chain seq x y z
N MET A 1 21.99 -14.86 -79.74
CA MET A 1 23.31 -14.86 -79.07
C MET A 1 23.34 -13.64 -78.16
N MET A 2 23.64 -13.85 -76.88
CA MET A 2 23.48 -12.96 -75.71
C MET A 2 23.68 -11.44 -75.93
N GLU A 3 22.64 -10.63 -75.66
CA GLU A 3 22.82 -9.21 -75.32
C GLU A 3 23.09 -9.07 -73.81
N ARG A 4 24.27 -8.52 -73.50
CA ARG A 4 24.74 -8.22 -72.15
C ARG A 4 24.06 -6.95 -71.64
N PHE A 5 23.25 -7.07 -70.59
CA PHE A 5 22.86 -5.92 -69.78
C PHE A 5 24.11 -5.27 -69.17
N SER A 6 24.42 -4.08 -69.67
CA SER A 6 25.49 -3.21 -69.17
C SER A 6 24.87 -2.24 -68.17
N PRO A 7 25.36 -2.11 -66.92
CA PRO A 7 24.87 -1.09 -66.00
C PRO A 7 25.39 0.28 -66.45
N THR A 8 24.51 1.17 -66.87
CA THR A 8 24.82 2.57 -67.18
C THR A 8 25.30 3.32 -65.93
N PRO A 9 26.55 3.82 -65.86
CA PRO A 9 26.97 4.72 -64.79
C PRO A 9 26.80 6.16 -65.27
N ALA A 10 25.55 6.60 -65.45
CA ALA A 10 25.28 7.87 -66.14
C ALA A 10 24.32 8.82 -65.39
N LEU A 11 24.18 8.68 -64.07
CA LEU A 11 23.41 9.63 -63.25
C LEU A 11 24.27 10.61 -62.43
N TRP A 12 25.60 10.40 -62.38
CA TRP A 12 26.48 11.10 -61.42
C TRP A 12 27.24 12.31 -62.00
N LYS A 13 27.13 12.53 -63.32
CA LYS A 13 27.89 13.57 -64.04
C LYS A 13 27.19 14.93 -64.17
N LYS A 14 25.94 15.10 -63.70
CA LYS A 14 25.19 16.38 -63.73
C LYS A 14 24.75 16.91 -62.35
N LEU A 15 25.36 16.41 -61.28
CA LEU A 15 25.09 16.88 -59.91
C LEU A 15 26.09 17.99 -59.58
N SER A 16 25.61 19.15 -59.11
CA SER A 16 26.48 20.23 -58.65
C SER A 16 27.38 19.73 -57.51
N LEU A 17 28.50 20.42 -57.22
CA LEU A 17 29.35 20.07 -56.07
C LEU A 17 28.52 19.98 -54.77
N PHE A 18 27.49 20.81 -54.65
CA PHE A 18 26.53 20.79 -53.55
C PHE A 18 25.71 19.49 -53.52
N ASP A 19 25.11 19.09 -54.64
CA ASP A 19 24.27 17.87 -54.70
C ASP A 19 25.06 16.59 -54.42
N ARG A 20 26.34 16.55 -54.79
CA ARG A 20 27.23 15.42 -54.43
C ARG A 20 27.51 15.35 -52.94
N THR A 21 27.67 16.50 -52.31
CA THR A 21 27.90 16.60 -50.86
C THR A 21 26.64 16.18 -50.10
N VAL A 22 25.46 16.66 -50.53
CA VAL A 22 24.17 16.28 -49.98
C VAL A 22 23.89 14.79 -50.16
N GLY A 23 24.17 14.23 -51.34
CA GLY A 23 24.01 12.80 -51.61
C GLY A 23 24.92 11.92 -50.74
N ALA A 24 26.17 12.33 -50.52
CA ALA A 24 27.09 11.62 -49.64
C ALA A 24 26.60 11.63 -48.18
N ILE A 25 26.13 12.78 -47.69
CA ILE A 25 25.55 12.90 -46.34
C ILE A 25 24.29 12.02 -46.22
N ALA A 26 23.41 12.02 -47.22
CA ALA A 26 22.20 11.20 -47.21
C ALA A 26 22.54 9.69 -47.14
N ILE A 27 23.53 9.24 -47.90
CA ILE A 27 24.00 7.83 -47.86
C ILE A 27 24.58 7.49 -46.48
N ILE A 28 25.37 8.39 -45.89
CA ILE A 28 25.91 8.20 -44.53
C ILE A 28 24.79 8.09 -43.50
N VAL A 29 23.77 8.95 -43.58
CA VAL A 29 22.61 8.90 -42.67
C VAL A 29 21.83 7.59 -42.85
N VAL A 30 21.58 7.14 -44.08
CA VAL A 30 20.93 5.86 -44.35
C VAL A 30 21.75 4.69 -43.82
N ALA A 31 23.08 4.71 -44.00
CA ALA A 31 23.97 3.68 -43.46
C ALA A 31 23.95 3.67 -41.92
N LEU A 32 23.96 4.84 -41.27
CA LEU A 32 23.84 4.95 -39.81
C LEU A 32 22.49 4.42 -39.31
N ILE A 33 21.38 4.75 -39.98
CA ILE A 33 20.05 4.22 -39.65
C ILE A 33 20.02 2.70 -39.81
N ALA A 34 20.56 2.16 -40.91
CA ALA A 34 20.65 0.72 -41.13
C ALA A 34 21.47 0.03 -40.03
N VAL A 35 22.59 0.63 -39.60
CA VAL A 35 23.39 0.12 -38.48
C VAL A 35 22.60 0.12 -37.18
N VAL A 36 21.83 1.16 -36.88
CA VAL A 36 20.98 1.22 -35.67
C VAL A 36 19.88 0.16 -35.71
N LEU A 37 19.20 0.00 -36.85
CA LEU A 37 18.15 -1.01 -37.04
C LEU A 37 18.71 -2.44 -36.92
N LEU A 38 19.90 -2.71 -37.47
CA LEU A 38 20.59 -4.01 -37.36
C LEU A 38 21.10 -4.30 -35.94
N ARG A 39 21.50 -3.28 -35.19
CA ARG A 39 21.89 -3.41 -33.77
C ARG A 39 20.69 -3.68 -32.87
N GLY A 40 19.50 -3.25 -33.28
CA GLY A 40 18.27 -3.39 -32.52
C GLY A 40 18.28 -2.56 -31.23
N ASN A 41 17.28 -2.78 -30.38
CA ASN A 41 17.21 -2.13 -29.08
C ASN A 41 18.23 -2.75 -28.11
N GLN A 42 19.19 -1.95 -27.63
CA GLN A 42 20.27 -2.38 -26.73
C GLN A 42 20.06 -1.96 -25.28
N SER A 43 18.82 -1.67 -24.89
CA SER A 43 18.51 -1.29 -23.51
C SER A 43 18.50 -2.53 -22.60
N PRO A 44 19.13 -2.48 -21.40
CA PRO A 44 19.07 -3.60 -20.45
C PRO A 44 17.64 -3.82 -19.97
N LEU A 45 17.32 -5.05 -19.56
CA LEU A 45 16.04 -5.38 -18.97
C LEU A 45 15.98 -4.85 -17.53
N THR A 46 14.98 -4.04 -17.23
CA THR A 46 14.83 -3.42 -15.90
C THR A 46 13.40 -3.47 -15.40
N VAL A 47 13.23 -3.57 -14.08
CA VAL A 47 11.94 -3.42 -13.40
C VAL A 47 11.60 -1.93 -13.31
N THR A 48 10.51 -1.54 -13.96
CA THR A 48 10.01 -0.15 -13.99
C THR A 48 9.02 0.14 -12.88
N GLN A 49 8.16 -0.83 -12.53
CA GLN A 49 7.19 -0.71 -11.44
C GLN A 49 7.22 -1.96 -10.57
N TYR A 50 6.99 -1.76 -9.27
CA TYR A 50 7.05 -2.78 -8.24
C TYR A 50 6.05 -2.44 -7.14
N SER A 51 4.99 -3.25 -6.98
CA SER A 51 3.86 -2.91 -6.11
C SER A 51 4.17 -3.01 -4.62
N TRP A 52 5.11 -3.88 -4.22
CA TRP A 52 5.52 -4.02 -2.81
C TRP A 52 6.62 -3.04 -2.40
N ARG A 53 6.87 -2.01 -3.20
CA ARG A 53 7.79 -0.94 -2.82
C ARG A 53 7.23 -0.23 -1.59
N ASN A 54 8.07 -0.08 -0.55
CA ASN A 54 7.76 0.67 0.67
C ASN A 54 6.46 0.25 1.37
N THR A 55 6.02 -0.99 1.18
CA THR A 55 4.76 -1.51 1.72
C THR A 55 5.03 -2.81 2.47
N ASN A 56 4.42 -2.98 3.65
CA ASN A 56 4.49 -4.25 4.35
C ASN A 56 3.44 -5.24 3.85
N ILE A 57 3.85 -6.50 3.70
CA ILE A 57 2.97 -7.59 3.25
C ILE A 57 2.28 -8.26 4.45
N GLY A 58 1.03 -8.66 4.29
CA GLY A 58 0.27 -9.38 5.31
C GLY A 58 -0.98 -10.01 4.72
N ALA A 59 -1.95 -10.38 5.57
CA ALA A 59 -3.16 -11.09 5.14
C ALA A 59 -4.01 -10.35 4.09
N GLN A 60 -3.91 -9.02 4.02
CA GLN A 60 -4.65 -8.19 3.07
C GLN A 60 -3.89 -7.96 1.74
N THR A 61 -2.61 -8.32 1.67
CA THR A 61 -1.76 -8.10 0.49
C THR A 61 -1.71 -9.38 -0.34
N GLN A 62 -2.41 -9.41 -1.47
CA GLN A 62 -2.64 -10.66 -2.20
C GLN A 62 -1.69 -10.90 -3.37
N ALA A 63 -1.19 -9.84 -4.02
CA ALA A 63 -0.36 -9.99 -5.20
C ALA A 63 0.79 -9.00 -5.27
N LEU A 64 1.94 -9.49 -5.70
CA LEU A 64 3.06 -8.70 -6.19
C LEU A 64 2.86 -8.47 -7.68
N THR A 65 3.04 -7.23 -8.11
CA THR A 65 3.07 -6.85 -9.53
C THR A 65 4.43 -6.23 -9.83
N MET A 66 5.08 -6.75 -10.88
CA MET A 66 6.28 -6.16 -11.46
C MET A 66 6.04 -5.84 -12.93
N THR A 67 6.38 -4.62 -13.35
CA THR A 67 6.30 -4.21 -14.76
C THR A 67 7.68 -3.96 -15.31
N PHE A 68 7.98 -4.49 -16.50
CA PHE A 68 9.30 -4.42 -17.13
C PHE A 68 9.34 -3.44 -18.28
N ASN A 69 10.55 -2.99 -18.63
CA ASN A 69 10.76 -2.12 -19.80
C ASN A 69 10.62 -2.86 -21.16
N HIS A 70 10.59 -4.20 -21.15
CA HIS A 70 10.42 -5.06 -22.34
C HIS A 70 9.52 -6.27 -22.05
N PRO A 71 8.90 -6.90 -23.06
CA PRO A 71 8.28 -8.21 -22.92
C PRO A 71 9.33 -9.28 -22.54
N ILE A 72 8.98 -10.22 -21.67
CA ILE A 72 9.88 -11.27 -21.18
C ILE A 72 9.37 -12.65 -21.59
N ASN A 73 10.29 -13.60 -21.82
CA ASN A 73 9.95 -15.00 -22.01
C ASN A 73 9.67 -15.69 -20.65
N LEU A 74 8.43 -16.16 -20.50
CA LEU A 74 7.83 -16.71 -19.28
C LEU A 74 8.68 -17.81 -18.61
N ARG A 75 9.17 -18.79 -19.40
CA ARG A 75 9.84 -19.97 -18.86
C ARG A 75 11.19 -19.66 -18.21
N ALA A 76 11.86 -18.60 -18.66
CA ALA A 76 13.19 -18.25 -18.17
C ALA A 76 13.16 -17.55 -16.80
N MET A 77 12.04 -16.92 -16.44
CA MET A 77 11.92 -16.18 -15.17
C MET A 77 11.28 -17.01 -14.06
N GLU A 78 10.33 -17.89 -14.37
CA GLU A 78 9.61 -18.70 -13.37
C GLU A 78 10.54 -19.64 -12.59
N SER A 79 11.59 -20.17 -13.22
CA SER A 79 12.58 -21.03 -12.56
C SER A 79 13.62 -20.26 -11.74
N GLY A 80 13.66 -18.93 -11.84
CA GLY A 80 14.72 -18.11 -11.26
C GLY A 80 14.32 -17.33 -10.01
N LEU A 81 13.02 -17.12 -9.77
CA LEU A 81 12.55 -16.37 -8.62
C LEU A 81 12.89 -17.11 -7.32
N THR A 82 13.59 -16.43 -6.43
CA THR A 82 13.85 -16.91 -5.08
C THR A 82 13.31 -15.90 -4.06
N ILE A 83 12.50 -16.37 -3.12
CA ILE A 83 12.05 -15.59 -1.96
C ILE A 83 12.53 -16.32 -0.72
N ASN A 84 13.30 -15.64 0.13
CA ASN A 84 13.84 -16.19 1.37
C ASN A 84 13.40 -15.35 2.58
N PRO A 85 12.73 -15.92 3.60
CA PRO A 85 12.26 -17.30 3.69
C PRO A 85 11.21 -17.64 2.61
N PRO A 86 11.00 -18.94 2.30
CA PRO A 86 10.03 -19.34 1.29
C PRO A 86 8.65 -18.75 1.55
N LEU A 87 8.05 -18.16 0.51
CA LEU A 87 6.72 -17.58 0.53
C LEU A 87 5.95 -18.11 -0.68
N ALA A 88 4.99 -19.00 -0.43
CA ALA A 88 4.28 -19.71 -1.50
C ALA A 88 3.33 -18.80 -2.29
N GLY A 89 3.28 -19.00 -3.60
CA GLY A 89 2.44 -18.23 -4.50
C GLY A 89 2.43 -18.77 -5.93
N LYS A 90 1.55 -18.19 -6.75
CA LYS A 90 1.34 -18.54 -8.16
C LYS A 90 1.73 -17.37 -9.06
N SER A 91 2.52 -17.68 -10.08
CA SER A 91 2.91 -16.72 -11.11
C SER A 91 1.86 -16.65 -12.21
N SER A 92 1.59 -15.44 -12.71
CA SER A 92 0.87 -15.20 -13.96
C SER A 92 1.44 -13.98 -14.67
N TRP A 93 1.10 -13.82 -15.94
CA TRP A 93 1.74 -12.83 -16.80
C TRP A 93 0.76 -12.20 -17.76
N GLN A 94 0.95 -10.91 -18.02
CA GLN A 94 0.20 -10.18 -19.04
C GLN A 94 1.10 -9.12 -19.69
N GLY A 95 1.48 -9.34 -20.95
CA GLY A 95 2.32 -8.41 -21.72
C GLY A 95 3.68 -8.19 -21.08
N ARG A 96 3.88 -7.03 -20.45
CA ARG A 96 5.12 -6.60 -19.79
C ARG A 96 5.04 -6.69 -18.27
N SER A 97 3.95 -7.22 -17.73
CA SER A 97 3.70 -7.30 -16.30
C SER A 97 3.67 -8.75 -15.83
N TRP A 98 4.38 -9.00 -14.75
CA TRP A 98 4.37 -10.24 -14.00
C TRP A 98 3.59 -10.05 -12.71
N PHE A 99 2.77 -11.04 -12.38
CA PHE A 99 1.97 -11.09 -11.17
C PHE A 99 2.32 -12.33 -10.37
N TYR A 100 2.56 -12.15 -9.08
CA TYR A 100 2.79 -13.25 -8.14
C TYR A 100 1.76 -13.18 -7.02
N THR A 101 0.77 -14.06 -7.07
CA THR A 101 -0.33 -14.12 -6.12
C THR A 101 0.02 -15.06 -5.00
N LEU A 102 0.01 -14.58 -3.75
CA LEU A 102 0.30 -15.38 -2.58
C LEU A 102 -0.78 -16.43 -2.35
N THR A 103 -0.37 -17.67 -2.08
CA THR A 103 -1.28 -18.77 -1.71
C THR A 103 -1.35 -19.00 -0.21
N GLU A 104 -0.40 -18.43 0.53
CA GLU A 104 -0.31 -18.51 1.99
C GLU A 104 -0.11 -17.11 2.58
N ILE A 105 -0.54 -16.93 3.83
CA ILE A 105 -0.34 -15.67 4.55
C ILE A 105 1.14 -15.55 4.93
N PRO A 106 1.80 -14.42 4.62
CA PRO A 106 3.18 -14.18 5.06
C PRO A 106 3.32 -14.32 6.57
N ARG A 107 4.44 -14.90 7.01
CA ARG A 107 4.80 -14.95 8.44
C ARG A 107 4.98 -13.53 8.93
N TYR A 108 4.28 -13.14 9.99
CA TYR A 108 4.40 -11.81 10.60
C TYR A 108 5.82 -11.57 11.14
N GLY A 109 6.27 -10.32 11.16
CA GLY A 109 7.56 -9.92 11.69
C GLY A 109 8.78 -10.45 10.94
N THR A 110 8.62 -10.81 9.67
CA THR A 110 9.64 -11.50 8.88
C THR A 110 10.09 -10.61 7.73
N ASN A 111 11.40 -10.51 7.53
CA ASN A 111 11.98 -9.89 6.34
C ASN A 111 12.17 -10.96 5.26
N TYR A 112 11.64 -10.68 4.08
CA TYR A 112 11.72 -11.51 2.89
C TYR A 112 12.67 -10.86 1.90
N GLN A 113 13.71 -11.57 1.51
CA GLN A 113 14.57 -11.20 0.40
C GLN A 113 14.01 -11.82 -0.88
N LEU A 114 13.55 -10.98 -1.79
CA LEU A 114 13.15 -11.36 -3.14
C LEU A 114 14.32 -11.12 -4.08
N THR A 115 14.75 -12.18 -4.77
CA THR A 115 15.76 -12.14 -5.81
C THR A 115 15.15 -12.66 -7.10
N LEU A 116 15.25 -11.86 -8.15
CA LEU A 116 14.77 -12.20 -9.47
C LEU A 116 15.89 -12.00 -10.50
N PRO A 117 16.38 -13.08 -11.14
CA PRO A 117 17.40 -12.96 -12.17
C PRO A 117 16.81 -12.36 -13.45
N LEU A 118 17.39 -11.26 -13.93
CA LEU A 118 17.00 -10.65 -15.21
C LEU A 118 17.97 -11.09 -16.31
N PRO A 119 17.48 -11.72 -17.39
CA PRO A 119 18.34 -12.09 -18.52
C PRO A 119 18.92 -10.84 -19.19
N SER A 120 20.17 -10.92 -19.66
CA SER A 120 20.77 -9.86 -20.45
C SER A 120 20.16 -9.85 -21.86
N LEU A 121 19.53 -8.73 -22.23
CA LEU A 121 19.03 -8.50 -23.59
C LEU A 121 20.08 -7.81 -24.47
N VAL A 122 21.20 -7.38 -23.88
CA VAL A 122 22.29 -6.69 -24.58
C VAL A 122 23.26 -7.71 -25.17
N ARG A 123 23.37 -7.71 -26.50
CA ARG A 123 24.25 -8.62 -27.25
C ARG A 123 25.72 -8.40 -26.84
N GLY A 124 26.36 -9.44 -26.29
CA GLY A 124 27.75 -9.42 -25.83
C GLY A 124 27.94 -9.20 -24.32
N GLN A 125 26.87 -8.89 -23.59
CA GLN A 125 26.91 -8.73 -22.14
C GLN A 125 26.60 -10.08 -21.47
N LYS A 126 27.63 -10.73 -20.91
CA LYS A 126 27.49 -11.99 -20.16
C LYS A 126 27.03 -11.81 -18.71
N GLU A 127 27.15 -10.59 -18.18
CA GLU A 127 26.75 -10.30 -16.82
C GLU A 127 25.23 -10.24 -16.71
N ARG A 128 24.69 -11.16 -15.91
CA ARG A 128 23.29 -11.22 -15.52
C ARG A 128 23.06 -10.19 -14.43
N GLN A 129 22.02 -9.36 -14.58
CA GLN A 129 21.63 -8.40 -13.56
C GLN A 129 20.49 -8.98 -12.75
N ASP A 130 20.67 -9.11 -11.44
CA ASP A 130 19.62 -9.60 -10.57
C ASP A 130 18.87 -8.41 -9.95
N PHE A 131 17.54 -8.50 -9.94
CA PHE A 131 16.70 -7.61 -9.16
C PHE A 131 16.59 -8.16 -7.74
N THR A 132 17.09 -7.41 -6.77
CA THR A 132 17.00 -7.77 -5.35
C THR A 132 16.20 -6.73 -4.60
N SER A 133 15.22 -7.17 -3.81
CA SER A 133 14.44 -6.32 -2.92
C SER A 133 14.22 -7.01 -1.58
N VAL A 134 14.25 -6.22 -0.50
CA VAL A 134 13.84 -6.68 0.83
C VAL A 134 12.43 -6.16 1.10
N ILE A 135 11.55 -7.03 1.57
CA ILE A 135 10.17 -6.73 1.94
C ILE A 135 9.97 -7.16 3.38
N ALA A 136 9.38 -6.31 4.20
CA ALA A 136 8.99 -6.68 5.55
C ALA A 136 7.52 -7.13 5.56
N SER A 137 7.22 -8.18 6.32
CA SER A 137 5.83 -8.46 6.69
C SER A 137 5.40 -7.62 7.88
N ARG A 138 4.09 -7.54 8.09
CA ARG A 138 3.52 -6.75 9.18
C ARG A 138 4.01 -7.24 10.54
N ALA A 139 4.17 -6.30 11.48
CA ALA A 139 4.47 -6.62 12.88
C ALA A 139 3.38 -7.53 13.48
N ARG A 140 3.79 -8.41 14.41
CA ARG A 140 2.87 -9.25 15.17
C ARG A 140 2.59 -8.56 16.50
N ALA A 141 1.40 -8.00 16.66
CA ALA A 141 1.02 -7.34 17.90
C ALA A 141 -0.48 -7.47 18.15
N LEU A 142 -0.85 -7.33 19.41
CA LEU A 142 -2.24 -7.30 19.86
C LEU A 142 -2.47 -6.05 20.70
N VAL A 143 -3.69 -5.51 20.63
CA VAL A 143 -4.14 -4.37 21.42
C VAL A 143 -5.34 -4.80 22.23
N TYR A 144 -5.39 -4.41 23.50
CA TYR A 144 -6.52 -4.67 24.37
C TYR A 144 -6.73 -3.53 25.37
N ILE A 145 -7.92 -3.50 25.99
CA ILE A 145 -8.22 -2.60 27.11
C ILE A 145 -7.87 -3.35 28.39
N GLY A 146 -6.96 -2.80 29.19
CA GLY A 146 -6.57 -3.39 30.47
C GLY A 146 -7.71 -3.36 31.49
N VAL A 147 -7.73 -4.36 32.37
CA VAL A 147 -8.77 -4.51 33.41
C VAL A 147 -8.20 -4.51 34.84
N ASN A 148 -6.87 -4.63 34.98
CA ASN A 148 -6.20 -4.79 36.27
C ASN A 148 -5.37 -3.56 36.63
N GLU A 149 -5.33 -3.23 37.92
CA GLU A 149 -4.37 -2.30 38.54
C GLU A 149 -4.13 -1.01 37.70
N GLU A 150 -2.88 -0.78 37.29
CA GLU A 150 -2.43 0.41 36.55
C GLU A 150 -2.87 0.45 35.08
N GLU A 151 -3.40 -0.67 34.56
CA GLU A 151 -3.85 -0.84 33.17
C GLU A 151 -5.35 -0.66 33.02
N ARG A 152 -6.09 -0.62 34.14
CA ARG A 152 -7.55 -0.61 34.13
C ARG A 152 -8.08 0.56 33.29
N GLY A 153 -8.83 0.24 32.25
CA GLY A 153 -9.44 1.20 31.34
C GLY A 153 -8.48 1.80 30.31
N ARG A 154 -7.24 1.32 30.20
CA ARG A 154 -6.22 1.89 29.29
C ARG A 154 -5.97 0.98 28.10
N LEU A 155 -5.59 1.56 26.97
CA LEU A 155 -5.13 0.77 25.81
C LEU A 155 -3.70 0.30 26.04
N ILE A 156 -3.52 -1.00 25.89
CA ILE A 156 -2.23 -1.68 25.99
C ILE A 156 -1.91 -2.28 24.63
N LEU A 157 -0.71 -2.02 24.14
CA LEU A 157 -0.12 -2.70 23.00
C LEU A 157 0.83 -3.77 23.52
N TYR A 158 0.64 -5.01 23.08
CA TYR A 158 1.55 -6.10 23.32
C TYR A 158 2.17 -6.55 22.00
N ASN A 159 3.40 -6.13 21.78
CA ASN A 159 4.17 -6.44 20.58
C ASN A 159 4.92 -7.76 20.78
N ILE A 160 4.61 -8.74 19.95
CA ILE A 160 5.16 -10.10 19.94
C ILE A 160 5.82 -10.41 18.59
N THR A 161 6.31 -9.38 17.91
CA THR A 161 7.04 -9.50 16.64
C THR A 161 8.31 -10.32 16.83
N ASP A 162 9.04 -10.07 17.92
CA ASP A 162 10.05 -10.98 18.44
C ASP A 162 9.43 -11.79 19.60
N PRO A 163 9.13 -13.09 19.40
CA PRO A 163 8.55 -13.93 20.45
C PRO A 163 9.45 -14.10 21.67
N GLN A 164 10.76 -13.90 21.54
CA GLN A 164 11.72 -14.03 22.64
C GLN A 164 11.77 -12.78 23.52
N GLN A 165 11.36 -11.63 22.98
CA GLN A 165 11.41 -10.34 23.66
C GLN A 165 10.09 -9.57 23.46
N PRO A 166 8.97 -10.08 24.00
CA PRO A 166 7.69 -9.39 23.88
C PRO A 166 7.72 -8.05 24.62
N GLN A 167 7.13 -7.02 24.02
CA GLN A 167 7.10 -5.66 24.57
C GLN A 167 5.67 -5.27 24.92
N LYS A 168 5.45 -4.93 26.18
CA LYS A 168 4.18 -4.39 26.68
C LYS A 168 4.28 -2.88 26.81
N ILE A 169 3.41 -2.15 26.13
CA ILE A 169 3.45 -0.69 26.04
C ILE A 169 2.06 -0.15 26.37
N ILE A 170 1.98 0.74 27.36
CA ILE A 170 0.74 1.43 27.68
C ILE A 170 0.60 2.64 26.74
N LEU A 171 -0.49 2.67 25.96
CA LEU A 171 -0.68 3.69 24.93
C LEU A 171 -1.43 4.93 25.43
N THR A 172 -2.38 4.77 26.36
CA THR A 172 -3.20 5.88 26.85
C THR A 172 -2.80 6.31 28.25
N PRO A 173 -2.98 7.59 28.62
CA PRO A 173 -2.74 8.06 29.98
C PRO A 173 -3.77 7.49 30.98
N ARG A 174 -3.49 7.63 32.27
CA ARG A 174 -4.31 7.04 33.37
C ARG A 174 -5.60 7.79 33.68
N ASP A 175 -5.69 9.02 33.20
CA ASP A 175 -6.84 9.91 33.32
C ASP A 175 -7.88 9.67 32.22
N LEU A 176 -7.65 8.77 31.26
CA LEU A 176 -8.67 8.39 30.27
C LEU A 176 -9.15 6.96 30.53
N THR A 177 -10.47 6.79 30.54
CA THR A 177 -11.10 5.46 30.57
C THR A 177 -11.64 5.11 29.19
N VAL A 178 -10.96 4.20 28.51
CA VAL A 178 -11.29 3.73 27.15
C VAL A 178 -12.48 2.78 27.19
N ARG A 179 -13.44 3.01 26.29
CA ARG A 179 -14.68 2.22 26.18
C ARG A 179 -14.64 1.26 25.00
N GLN A 180 -14.14 1.72 23.85
CA GLN A 180 -13.98 0.92 22.65
C GLN A 180 -12.84 1.47 21.78
N PHE A 181 -12.33 0.67 20.86
CA PHE A 181 -11.32 1.12 19.89
C PHE A 181 -11.46 0.41 18.55
N GLN A 182 -10.87 1.00 17.53
CA GLN A 182 -10.67 0.43 16.19
C GLN A 182 -9.20 0.64 15.78
N ILE A 183 -8.67 -0.30 15.00
CA ILE A 183 -7.28 -0.29 14.53
C ILE A 183 -7.26 0.25 13.11
N TYR A 184 -6.42 1.26 12.82
CA TYR A 184 -6.25 1.69 11.44
C TYR A 184 -5.62 0.59 10.58
N PRO A 185 -5.87 0.58 9.26
CA PRO A 185 -5.44 -0.51 8.38
C PRO A 185 -3.95 -0.76 8.40
N GLN A 186 -3.14 0.29 8.63
CA GLN A 186 -1.68 0.19 8.74
C GLN A 186 -1.22 -0.17 10.14
N GLY A 187 -2.09 -0.18 11.16
CA GLY A 187 -1.74 -0.52 12.54
C GLY A 187 -0.79 0.46 13.22
N ASP A 188 -0.51 1.59 12.59
CA ASP A 188 0.33 2.70 13.08
C ASP A 188 -0.37 3.52 14.16
N ARG A 189 -1.71 3.51 14.15
CA ARG A 189 -2.55 4.23 15.10
C ARG A 189 -3.87 3.51 15.37
N LEU A 190 -4.52 3.93 16.45
CA LEU A 190 -5.83 3.49 16.88
C LEU A 190 -6.76 4.71 16.93
N VAL A 191 -8.05 4.50 16.71
CA VAL A 191 -9.10 5.45 17.11
C VAL A 191 -9.93 4.82 18.21
N PHE A 192 -10.29 5.58 19.24
CA PHE A 192 -11.00 5.06 20.39
C PHE A 192 -11.92 6.09 21.00
N THR A 193 -12.93 5.62 21.75
CA THR A 193 -13.75 6.48 22.60
C THR A 193 -13.29 6.34 24.05
N ALA A 194 -13.21 7.47 24.76
CA ALA A 194 -12.86 7.48 26.17
C ALA A 194 -13.59 8.58 26.94
N THR A 195 -13.86 8.33 28.21
CA THR A 195 -14.35 9.33 29.16
C THR A 195 -13.18 9.94 29.90
N ASP A 196 -13.18 11.27 30.02
CA ASP A 196 -12.29 12.02 30.89
C ASP A 196 -13.02 12.27 32.23
N PRO A 197 -12.63 11.60 33.33
CA PRO A 197 -13.25 11.73 34.63
C PRO A 197 -12.99 13.10 35.27
N THR A 198 -12.03 13.88 34.78
CA THR A 198 -11.78 15.25 35.25
C THR A 198 -12.82 16.24 34.74
N ARG A 199 -13.55 15.88 33.67
CA ARG A 199 -14.62 16.71 33.11
C ARG A 199 -15.98 16.29 33.65
N ARG A 200 -16.75 17.29 34.09
CA ARG A 200 -18.15 17.10 34.50
C ARG A 200 -18.96 16.64 33.27
N GLY A 201 -19.73 15.57 33.42
CA GLY A 201 -20.69 15.11 32.41
C GLY A 201 -20.43 13.73 31.81
N GLY A 202 -19.28 13.09 32.10
CA GLY A 202 -19.04 11.68 31.70
C GLY A 202 -19.09 11.41 30.19
N GLN A 203 -19.05 12.45 29.36
CA GLN A 203 -19.16 12.36 27.91
C GLN A 203 -17.97 11.62 27.30
N GLN A 204 -18.28 10.75 26.34
CA GLN A 204 -17.28 10.05 25.57
C GLN A 204 -16.76 10.94 24.44
N ASN A 205 -15.45 11.11 24.42
CA ASN A 205 -14.73 11.82 23.37
C ASN A 205 -13.98 10.83 22.49
N ILE A 206 -13.71 11.24 21.25
CA ILE A 206 -12.96 10.44 20.29
C ILE A 206 -11.51 10.90 20.30
N PHE A 207 -10.59 9.94 20.35
CA PHE A 207 -9.17 10.17 20.32
C PHE A 207 -8.50 9.25 19.31
N THR A 208 -7.32 9.65 18.87
CA THR A 208 -6.36 8.76 18.22
C THR A 208 -5.11 8.62 19.06
N VAL A 209 -4.49 7.45 18.99
CA VAL A 209 -3.20 7.20 19.63
C VAL A 209 -2.28 6.42 18.71
N THR A 210 -1.01 6.81 18.63
CA THR A 210 0.00 6.09 17.85
C THR A 210 0.42 4.80 18.55
N THR A 211 0.63 3.73 17.79
CA THR A 211 1.10 2.44 18.30
C THR A 211 2.63 2.33 18.28
N GLY A 212 3.30 3.19 17.53
CA GLY A 212 4.75 3.09 17.26
C GLY A 212 5.13 1.93 16.33
N ILE A 213 4.16 1.17 15.81
CA ILE A 213 4.39 0.15 14.79
C ILE A 213 4.52 0.85 13.44
N ASN A 214 5.74 0.92 12.91
CA ASN A 214 5.98 1.43 11.56
C ASN A 214 5.82 0.28 10.56
N ASN A 215 4.65 0.21 9.93
CA ASN A 215 4.40 -0.74 8.83
C ASN A 215 4.72 -0.17 7.44
N LEU A 216 5.23 1.06 7.38
CA LEU A 216 5.78 1.66 6.18
C LEU A 216 7.28 1.78 6.39
N ASN A 217 8.07 1.52 5.35
CA ASN A 217 9.53 1.64 5.37
C ASN A 217 9.96 3.13 5.37
N THR A 218 9.32 3.94 6.21
CA THR A 218 9.57 5.37 6.39
C THR A 218 10.65 5.54 7.44
N GLN A 219 11.65 6.37 7.14
CA GLN A 219 12.77 6.65 8.04
C GLN A 219 12.34 7.31 9.37
N THR A 220 11.12 7.88 9.41
CA THR A 220 10.59 8.55 10.60
C THR A 220 10.01 7.54 11.57
N LYS A 221 10.68 7.34 12.71
CA LYS A 221 10.18 6.52 13.81
C LYS A 221 9.10 7.28 14.58
N VAL A 222 7.84 6.88 14.44
CA VAL A 222 6.75 7.39 15.28
C VAL A 222 6.83 6.73 16.65
N LEU A 223 6.82 7.53 17.73
CA LEU A 223 6.78 7.00 19.10
C LEU A 223 5.36 6.51 19.44
N PRO A 224 5.23 5.42 20.22
CA PRO A 224 3.92 5.00 20.73
C PRO A 224 3.37 6.01 21.74
N GLY A 225 2.05 6.06 21.87
CA GLY A 225 1.36 6.85 22.90
C GLY A 225 1.18 8.34 22.59
N LYS A 226 1.44 8.79 21.36
CA LYS A 226 1.10 10.15 20.94
C LYS A 226 -0.42 10.25 20.80
N LEU A 227 -1.05 10.97 21.72
CA LEU A 227 -2.48 11.16 21.81
C LEU A 227 -2.93 12.43 21.06
N GLU A 228 -3.98 12.32 20.25
CA GLU A 228 -4.63 13.45 19.59
C GLU A 228 -6.15 13.32 19.76
N ARG A 229 -6.81 14.36 20.27
CA ARG A 229 -8.28 14.39 20.34
C ARG A 229 -8.85 14.69 18.96
N LEU A 230 -9.83 13.90 18.53
CA LEU A 230 -10.57 14.17 17.28
C LEU A 230 -11.79 15.02 17.60
N TRP A 231 -11.75 16.26 17.10
CA TRP A 231 -12.79 17.28 17.23
C TRP A 231 -13.06 17.71 18.68
N GLU A 232 -13.36 18.99 18.87
CA GLU A 232 -13.70 19.55 20.19
C GLU A 232 -15.21 19.73 20.36
N ASP A 233 -15.98 18.68 20.08
CA ASP A 233 -17.43 18.68 20.28
C ASP A 233 -17.75 18.34 21.73
N GLN A 234 -17.90 19.36 22.59
CA GLN A 234 -18.30 19.19 23.99
C GLN A 234 -19.80 18.93 24.16
N ASP A 235 -20.59 19.10 23.10
CA ASP A 235 -22.04 18.96 23.17
C ASP A 235 -22.53 17.54 22.87
N TYR A 236 -21.64 16.64 22.44
CA TYR A 236 -22.00 15.29 22.00
C TYR A 236 -21.34 14.21 22.85
N ASP A 237 -22.13 13.21 23.24
CA ASP A 237 -21.65 11.93 23.72
C ASP A 237 -21.42 10.97 22.53
N ASN A 238 -20.16 10.57 22.31
CA ASN A 238 -19.77 9.69 21.20
C ASN A 238 -19.85 8.23 21.64
N GLN A 239 -21.02 7.62 21.47
CA GLN A 239 -21.35 6.30 22.03
C GLN A 239 -20.68 5.15 21.30
N ARG A 240 -20.56 5.22 19.97
CA ARG A 240 -20.03 4.13 19.15
C ARG A 240 -19.23 4.64 17.96
N ILE A 241 -18.18 3.89 17.60
CA ILE A 241 -17.40 4.13 16.39
C ILE A 241 -17.24 2.87 15.54
N ALA A 242 -17.22 3.04 14.22
CA ALA A 242 -16.80 2.02 13.26
C ALA A 242 -15.86 2.63 12.22
N LEU A 243 -14.78 1.91 11.91
CA LEU A 243 -13.77 2.34 10.93
C LEU A 243 -13.76 1.38 9.76
N ALA A 244 -13.71 1.91 8.54
CA ALA A 244 -13.58 1.08 7.34
C ALA A 244 -12.25 0.34 7.32
N ALA A 245 -12.22 -0.85 6.72
CA ALA A 245 -11.03 -1.70 6.68
C ALA A 245 -9.87 -1.07 5.89
N ASN A 246 -10.16 -0.10 5.02
CA ASN A 246 -9.19 0.74 4.31
C ASN A 246 -8.88 2.08 5.03
N GLY A 247 -9.53 2.36 6.16
CA GLY A 247 -9.30 3.54 6.99
C GLY A 247 -9.85 4.85 6.43
N SER A 248 -10.58 4.81 5.31
CA SER A 248 -11.04 6.02 4.61
C SER A 248 -12.29 6.65 5.22
N MET A 249 -13.03 5.91 6.06
CA MET A 249 -14.30 6.36 6.62
C MET A 249 -14.41 5.96 8.09
N LEU A 250 -14.61 6.94 8.96
CA LEU A 250 -15.00 6.76 10.34
C LEU A 250 -16.48 7.12 10.49
N VAL A 251 -17.26 6.20 11.05
CA VAL A 251 -18.69 6.37 11.34
C VAL A 251 -18.88 6.42 12.85
N ILE A 252 -19.69 7.35 13.31
CA ILE A 252 -19.85 7.67 14.74
C ILE A 252 -21.34 7.72 15.05
N ALA A 253 -21.78 7.03 16.10
CA ALA A 253 -23.07 7.31 16.73
C ALA A 253 -22.87 8.37 17.80
N ARG A 254 -23.58 9.49 17.65
CA ARG A 254 -23.51 10.64 18.54
C ARG A 254 -24.90 10.94 19.09
N GLU A 255 -24.93 11.35 20.34
CA GLU A 255 -26.12 11.89 21.00
C GLU A 255 -25.77 13.25 21.59
N ASN A 256 -26.57 14.27 21.27
CA ASN A 256 -26.38 15.59 21.86
C ASN A 256 -26.79 15.56 23.34
N ALA A 257 -25.87 15.98 24.22
CA ALA A 257 -26.02 15.94 25.66
C ALA A 257 -27.13 16.86 26.19
N GLN A 258 -27.49 17.91 25.45
CA GLN A 258 -28.56 18.84 25.80
C GLN A 258 -29.88 18.50 25.10
N ASN A 259 -29.82 17.77 23.98
CA ASN A 259 -30.99 17.42 23.18
C ASN A 259 -30.89 15.98 22.65
N PRO A 260 -31.31 14.96 23.41
CA PRO A 260 -31.28 13.55 22.96
C PRO A 260 -31.99 13.27 21.64
N ALA A 261 -32.95 14.11 21.23
CA ALA A 261 -33.59 14.01 19.91
C ALA A 261 -32.63 14.39 18.78
N ASP A 262 -31.56 15.11 19.05
CA ASP A 262 -30.43 15.33 18.15
C ASP A 262 -29.39 14.21 18.33
N SER A 263 -29.85 12.98 18.10
CA SER A 263 -29.03 11.77 18.04
C SER A 263 -29.02 11.22 16.62
N GLY A 264 -27.92 10.59 16.24
CA GLY A 264 -27.79 9.96 14.94
C GLY A 264 -26.38 9.54 14.57
N LEU A 265 -26.27 9.02 13.35
CA LEU A 265 -25.02 8.62 12.74
C LEU A 265 -24.37 9.78 12.01
N TRP A 266 -23.06 9.90 12.19
CA TRP A 266 -22.19 10.89 11.58
C TRP A 266 -21.05 10.19 10.86
N VAL A 267 -20.58 10.79 9.77
CA VAL A 267 -19.47 10.27 8.97
C VAL A 267 -18.34 11.27 8.88
N ALA A 268 -17.11 10.79 9.00
CA ALA A 268 -15.89 11.56 8.90
C ALA A 268 -14.94 10.87 7.89
N PRO A 269 -14.95 11.30 6.61
CA PRO A 269 -14.00 10.82 5.62
C PRO A 269 -12.57 11.21 6.00
N SER A 270 -11.66 10.26 6.09
CA SER A 270 -10.21 10.49 6.32
C SER A 270 -9.86 11.46 7.46
N GLY A 271 -10.68 11.54 8.51
CA GLY A 271 -10.45 12.45 9.66
C GLY A 271 -10.91 13.89 9.45
N GLU A 272 -11.64 14.18 8.36
CA GLU A 272 -12.36 15.44 8.19
C GLU A 272 -13.43 15.66 9.26
N ASN A 273 -13.95 16.89 9.35
CA ASN A 273 -15.05 17.19 10.26
C ASN A 273 -16.27 16.28 9.99
N PRO A 274 -16.87 15.72 11.04
CA PRO A 274 -17.99 14.79 10.89
C PRO A 274 -19.21 15.49 10.32
N ARG A 275 -19.96 14.79 9.49
CA ARG A 275 -21.20 15.29 8.89
C ARG A 275 -22.35 14.34 9.24
N PRO A 276 -23.54 14.87 9.58
CA PRO A 276 -24.68 14.04 9.96
C PRO A 276 -25.21 13.27 8.73
N LEU A 277 -25.64 12.03 8.95
CA LEU A 277 -26.33 11.23 7.93
C LEU A 277 -27.86 11.32 8.00
N GLY A 278 -28.40 11.88 9.08
CA GLY A 278 -29.85 11.94 9.31
C GLY A 278 -30.48 10.58 9.63
N ILE A 279 -29.67 9.57 9.97
CA ILE A 279 -30.13 8.21 10.30
C ILE A 279 -29.82 7.96 11.78
N ARG A 280 -30.80 7.44 12.52
CA ARG A 280 -30.59 6.94 13.89
C ARG A 280 -30.37 5.43 13.87
N ALA A 281 -29.26 4.98 14.43
CA ALA A 281 -29.02 3.57 14.71
C ALA A 281 -27.91 3.42 15.76
N GLU A 282 -28.08 2.47 16.67
CA GLU A 282 -27.06 2.10 17.66
C GLU A 282 -26.11 0.99 17.16
N LYS A 283 -26.62 0.17 16.24
CA LYS A 283 -25.90 -0.97 15.65
C LYS A 283 -25.64 -0.69 14.18
N PHE A 284 -24.37 -0.58 13.82
CA PHE A 284 -23.95 -0.35 12.46
C PHE A 284 -22.58 -0.97 12.19
N ILE A 285 -22.34 -1.29 10.92
CA ILE A 285 -21.03 -1.67 10.40
C ILE A 285 -20.77 -0.90 9.11
N VAL A 286 -19.53 -0.47 8.92
CA VAL A 286 -19.11 0.20 7.68
C VAL A 286 -18.45 -0.83 6.76
N GLY A 287 -18.76 -0.74 5.47
CA GLY A 287 -18.21 -1.62 4.46
C GLY A 287 -16.67 -1.50 4.36
N PRO A 288 -15.97 -2.55 3.90
CA PRO A 288 -14.50 -2.55 3.86
C PRO A 288 -13.87 -1.39 3.09
N ASN A 289 -14.57 -0.91 2.05
CA ASN A 289 -14.16 0.22 1.21
C ASN A 289 -14.64 1.59 1.71
N GLY A 290 -15.43 1.64 2.78
CA GLY A 290 -16.01 2.87 3.33
C GLY A 290 -17.20 3.44 2.55
N ASN A 291 -17.67 2.78 1.49
CA ASN A 291 -18.74 3.29 0.61
C ASN A 291 -20.15 2.82 1.01
N PHE A 292 -20.24 1.82 1.89
CA PHE A 292 -21.49 1.23 2.32
C PHE A 292 -21.60 1.28 3.83
N LEU A 293 -22.81 1.49 4.34
CA LEU A 293 -23.13 1.45 5.76
C LEU A 293 -24.34 0.53 5.93
N ALA A 294 -24.16 -0.53 6.69
CA ALA A 294 -25.27 -1.38 7.10
C ALA A 294 -25.68 -0.98 8.52
N VAL A 295 -26.97 -0.71 8.69
CA VAL A 295 -27.58 -0.36 9.97
C VAL A 295 -28.50 -1.49 10.40
N GLY A 296 -28.41 -1.87 11.67
CA GLY A 296 -29.36 -2.78 12.29
C GLY A 296 -30.59 -1.98 12.70
N GLN A 297 -31.74 -2.32 12.12
CA GLN A 297 -33.02 -1.77 12.54
C GLN A 297 -33.64 -2.73 13.55
N GLU A 298 -33.87 -2.27 14.78
CA GLU A 298 -34.69 -3.03 15.72
C GLU A 298 -36.15 -2.89 15.26
N GLY A 299 -36.72 -4.00 14.81
CA GLY A 299 -38.17 -4.10 14.61
C GLY A 299 -38.82 -4.20 15.98
N GLU A 300 -39.58 -3.19 16.37
CA GLU A 300 -40.62 -3.40 17.39
C GLU A 300 -41.60 -4.41 16.82
N TRP A 301 -41.63 -5.61 17.38
CA TRP A 301 -42.74 -6.52 17.16
C TRP A 301 -43.96 -5.89 17.83
N VAL A 302 -44.82 -5.25 17.03
CA VAL A 302 -46.15 -4.77 17.43
C VAL A 302 -47.09 -5.96 17.59
#